data_AF-A0A7W1P1F6-F1
#
_entry.id   AF-A0A7W1P1F6-F1
#
_cell.length_a   1.000
_cell.length_b   1.000
_cell.length_c   1.000
_cell.angle_alpha   90.00
_cell.angle_beta   90.00
_cell.angle_gamma   90.00
#
_symmetry.space_group_name_H-M   'P 1'
#
loop_
_entity.id
_entity.type
_entity.pdbx_description
1 polymer ?
#
loop_
_entity_poly.entity_id
_entity_poly.type
_entity_poly.pdbx_seq_one_letter_code
_entity_poly.pdbx_strand_id
1 'polypeptide(L)' 'MDKAEIKRLLQSFREGTEDTNDPVFSEALARLASDPELAAWFRAEQEFDAVMVETFRSVPVVSSVKERILQGS' A
#
# COMPACT_ATOMS: atom_id res chain seq x y z
N MET A 1 16.28 -11.37 -1.81
CA MET A 1 15.93 -10.06 -2.42
C MET A 1 16.97 -9.01 -2.03
N ASP A 2 17.33 -8.12 -2.95
CA ASP A 2 18.16 -6.94 -2.66
C ASP A 2 17.33 -5.79 -2.09
N LYS A 3 17.97 -4.81 -1.41
CA LYS A 3 17.29 -3.68 -0.76
C LYS A 3 16.38 -2.89 -1.71
N ALA A 4 16.78 -2.72 -2.97
CA ALA A 4 15.96 -2.03 -3.98
C ALA A 4 14.70 -2.81 -4.38
N GLU A 5 14.80 -4.14 -4.44
CA GLU A 5 13.68 -5.02 -4.75
C GLU A 5 12.68 -5.06 -3.59
N ILE A 6 13.19 -5.11 -2.36
CA ILE A 6 12.38 -5.03 -1.14
C ILE A 6 11.62 -3.70 -1.08
N LYS A 7 12.26 -2.58 -1.41
CA LYS A 7 11.57 -1.28 -1.48
C LYS A 7 10.40 -1.33 -2.47
N ARG A 8 10.64 -1.78 -3.71
CA ARG A 8 9.57 -1.86 -4.73
C ARG A 8 8.41 -2.76 -4.28
N LEU A 9 8.74 -3.88 -3.67
CA LEU A 9 7.74 -4.80 -3.14
C LEU A 9 6.92 -4.12 -2.04
N LEU A 10 7.58 -3.55 -1.03
CA LEU A 10 6.91 -2.87 0.09
C LEU A 10 6.11 -1.62 -0.35
N GLN A 11 6.48 -0.94 -1.45
CA GLN A 11 5.66 0.13 -2.03
C GLN A 11 4.31 -0.35 -2.58
N SER A 12 4.22 -1.64 -2.91
CA SER A 12 2.97 -2.26 -3.37
C SER A 12 2.17 -2.89 -2.22
N PHE A 13 2.76 -3.00 -1.03
CA PHE A 13 2.09 -3.55 0.15
C PHE A 13 0.96 -2.63 0.59
N ARG A 14 -0.25 -3.19 0.71
CA ARG A 14 -1.40 -2.51 1.29
C ARG A 14 -1.81 -3.22 2.57
N GLU A 15 -1.96 -2.48 3.66
CA GLU A 15 -2.46 -3.05 4.90
C GLU A 15 -3.93 -3.50 4.74
N GLY A 16 -4.24 -4.72 5.18
CA GLY A 16 -5.61 -5.26 5.12
C GLY A 16 -6.03 -5.88 3.78
N THR A 17 -5.12 -6.05 2.83
CA THR A 17 -5.35 -6.81 1.58
C THR A 17 -4.74 -8.22 1.66
N GLU A 18 -4.87 -8.98 0.56
CA GLU A 18 -4.24 -10.30 0.38
C GLU A 18 -2.71 -10.26 0.56
N ASP A 19 -2.08 -9.11 0.34
CA ASP A 19 -0.65 -8.87 0.53
C ASP A 19 -0.18 -9.15 1.97
N THR A 20 -1.08 -9.03 2.96
CA THR A 20 -0.78 -9.32 4.37
C THR A 20 -0.49 -10.81 4.61
N ASN A 21 -1.08 -11.69 3.80
CA ASN A 21 -0.91 -13.13 3.93
C ASN A 21 0.12 -13.69 2.94
N ASP A 22 0.66 -12.85 2.05
CA ASP A 22 1.59 -13.31 1.04
C ASP A 22 3.02 -13.43 1.61
N PRO A 23 3.65 -14.61 1.47
CA PRO A 23 4.94 -14.90 2.07
C PRO A 23 6.07 -14.00 1.54
N VAL A 24 5.94 -13.43 0.34
CA VAL A 24 6.96 -12.53 -0.23
C VAL A 24 7.05 -11.23 0.56
N PHE A 25 5.91 -10.72 1.04
CA PHE A 25 5.88 -9.54 1.89
C PHE A 25 6.37 -9.85 3.30
N SER A 26 6.09 -11.04 3.82
CA SER A 26 6.63 -11.48 5.12
C SER A 26 8.17 -11.49 5.13
N GLU A 27 8.81 -11.98 4.06
CA GLU A 27 10.27 -11.94 3.91
C GLU A 27 10.79 -10.50 3.83
N ALA A 28 10.12 -9.63 3.06
CA ALA A 28 10.47 -8.22 2.95
C ALA A 28 10.34 -7.46 4.28
N LEU A 29 9.25 -7.71 5.04
CA LEU A 29 9.01 -7.14 6.36
C LEU A 29 10.05 -7.61 7.38
N ALA A 30 10.46 -8.88 7.32
CA ALA A 30 11.54 -9.40 8.17
C ALA A 30 12.86 -8.65 7.96
N ARG A 31 13.11 -8.13 6.75
CA ARG A 31 14.32 -7.34 6.47
C ARG A 31 14.32 -5.97 7.15
N LEU A 32 13.14 -5.40 7.44
CA LEU A 32 13.01 -4.14 8.18
C LEU A 32 13.59 -4.25 9.59
N ALA A 33 13.45 -5.42 10.24
CA ALA A 33 14.02 -5.65 11.56
C ALA A 33 15.55 -5.56 11.59
N SER A 34 16.20 -5.89 10.45
CA SER A 34 17.66 -5.86 10.33
C SER A 34 18.21 -4.59 9.68
N ASP A 35 17.36 -3.70 9.14
CA ASP A 35 17.78 -2.49 8.43
C ASP A 35 16.94 -1.28 8.90
N PRO A 36 17.44 -0.49 9.88
CA PRO A 36 16.68 0.60 10.47
C PRO A 36 16.39 1.73 9.49
N GLU A 37 17.24 1.94 8.47
CA GLU A 37 16.99 2.92 7.41
C GLU A 37 15.79 2.50 6.55
N LEU A 38 15.72 1.22 6.17
CA LEU A 38 14.60 0.68 5.43
C LEU A 38 13.31 0.70 6.25
N ALA A 39 13.39 0.41 7.56
CA ALA A 39 12.26 0.51 8.47
C ALA A 39 11.73 1.95 8.59
N ALA A 40 12.61 2.94 8.74
CA ALA A 40 12.23 4.34 8.79
C ALA A 40 11.57 4.81 7.48
N TRP A 41 12.13 4.40 6.34
CA TRP A 41 11.54 4.67 5.03
C TRP A 41 10.15 4.04 4.87
N PHE A 42 9.98 2.76 5.23
CA PHE A 42 8.69 2.07 5.09
C PHE A 42 7.61 2.64 6.01
N ARG A 43 7.99 3.13 7.19
CA ARG A 43 7.06 3.83 8.07
C ARG A 43 6.56 5.13 7.44
N ALA A 44 7.45 5.92 6.84
CA ALA A 44 7.08 7.15 6.15
C ALA A 44 6.15 6.88 4.95
N GLU A 45 6.38 5.79 4.19
CA GLU A 45 5.48 5.39 3.10
C GLU A 45 4.08 5.02 3.62
N GLN A 46 3.98 4.27 4.73
CA GLN A 46 2.68 3.92 5.33
C GLN A 46 1.94 5.15 5.87
N GLU A 47 2.64 6.09 6.50
CA GLU A 47 2.04 7.34 6.97
C GLU A 47 1.50 8.18 5.80
N PHE A 48 2.23 8.25 4.69
CA PHE A 48 1.76 8.89 3.47
C PHE A 48 0.52 8.17 2.91
N ASP A 49 0.55 6.84 2.83
CA ASP A 49 -0.58 6.08 2.29
C ASP A 49 -1.85 6.25 3.12
N ALA A 50 -1.74 6.23 4.45
CA ALA A 50 -2.86 6.48 5.36
C ALA A 50 -3.51 7.86 5.12
N VAL A 51 -2.70 8.90 4.95
CA VAL A 51 -3.18 10.26 4.63
C VAL A 51 -3.87 10.30 3.26
N MET A 52 -3.31 9.60 2.27
CA MET A 52 -3.92 9.50 0.94
C MET A 52 -5.27 8.78 1.01
N VAL A 53 -5.34 7.63 1.67
CA VAL A 53 -6.58 6.85 1.87
C VAL A 53 -7.65 7.70 2.56
N GLU A 54 -7.29 8.44 3.61
CA GLU A 54 -8.22 9.34 4.30
C GLU A 54 -8.72 10.46 3.37
N THR A 55 -7.82 11.09 2.63
CA THR A 55 -8.15 12.14 1.67
C THR A 55 -9.12 11.62 0.61
N PHE A 56 -8.84 10.46 0.02
CA PHE A 56 -9.72 9.84 -0.99
C PHE A 56 -11.08 9.42 -0.42
N ARG A 57 -11.14 8.93 0.83
CA ARG A 57 -12.40 8.63 1.51
C ARG A 57 -13.25 9.88 1.76
N SER A 58 -12.62 11.03 1.94
CA SER A 58 -13.32 12.31 2.13
C SER A 58 -13.87 12.89 0.81
N VAL A 59 -13.49 12.36 -0.35
CA VAL A 59 -14.04 12.81 -1.64
C VAL A 59 -15.42 12.15 -1.84
N PRO A 60 -16.51 12.93 -1.94
CA PRO A 60 -17.83 12.38 -2.18
C PRO A 60 -17.85 11.67 -3.54
N VAL A 61 -18.19 10.39 -3.53
CA VAL A 61 -18.43 9.63 -4.76
C VAL A 61 -19.62 10.26 -5.46
N VAL A 62 -19.37 10.96 -6.57
CA VAL A 62 -20.43 11.42 -7.48
C VAL A 62 -21.19 10.18 -7.98
N SER A 63 -22.41 10.00 -7.50
CA SER A 63 -23.27 8.82 -7.71
C SER A 63 -23.43 8.47 -9.20
N SER A 64 -23.40 9.48 -10.08
CA SER A 64 -23.46 9.31 -11.53
C SER A 64 -22.26 8.57 -12.15
N VAL A 65 -21.15 8.38 -11.45
CA VAL A 65 -20.01 7.58 -11.95
C VAL A 65 -20.27 6.09 -11.75
N LYS A 66 -20.86 5.69 -10.62
CA LYS A 66 -21.17 4.28 -10.36
C LYS A 66 -22.19 3.74 -11.36
N GLU A 67 -23.19 4.55 -11.69
CA GLU A 67 -24.22 4.23 -12.69
C GLU A 67 -23.62 4.11 -14.10
N ARG A 68 -22.68 4.98 -14.47
CA ARG A 68 -21.99 4.92 -15.77
C ARG A 68 -21.02 3.75 -15.91
N ILE A 69 -20.39 3.30 -14.83
CA ILE A 69 -19.54 2.09 -14.84
C ILE A 69 -20.39 0.82 -14.94
N LEU A 70 -21.57 0.80 -14.29
CA LEU A 70 -22.49 -0.35 -14.31
C LEU A 70 -23.30 -0.48 -15.61
N GLN A 71 -23.53 0.63 -16.33
CA GLN A 71 -24.30 0.59 -17.58
C GLN A 71 -23.50 0.12 -18.80
N GLY A 72 -22.17 -0.01 -18.70
CA GLY A 72 -21.33 -0.41 -19.83
C GLY A 72 -21.35 0.63 -20.95
N SER A 73 -20.24 0.76 -21.67
CA SER A 73 -20.27 1.41 -23.00
C SER A 73 -20.77 0.41 -24.04
#